data_AF-A0AAJ4AHZ6-F1
#
_entry.id   AF-A0AAJ4AHZ6-F1
#
_cell.length_a   1.000
_cell.length_b   1.000
_cell.length_c   1.000
_cell.angle_alpha   90.00
_cell.angle_beta   90.00
_cell.angle_gamma   90.00
#
_symmetry.space_group_name_H-M   'P 1'
#
loop_
_entity.id
_entity.type
_entity.pdbx_description
1 polymer ?
#
loop_
_entity_poly.entity_id
_entity_poly.type
_entity_poly.pdbx_seq_one_letter_code
_entity_poly.pdbx_strand_id
1 'polypeptide(L)' 'MPTVNGLAILESIKAKHFPDGYQAHTQSGKDYRFSRKGQAEFKRAARLQMARLSSAALGKSS' A
#
# COMPACT_ATOMS: atom_id res chain seq x y z
N MET A 1 9.37 32.61 -5.58
CA MET A 1 9.16 32.50 -4.12
C MET A 1 7.66 32.59 -3.85
N PRO A 2 7.06 31.72 -3.03
CA PRO A 2 5.67 31.87 -2.64
C PRO A 2 5.49 33.14 -1.78
N THR A 3 4.43 33.90 -2.03
CA THR A 3 4.10 35.12 -1.27
C THR A 3 3.38 34.75 0.02
N VAL A 4 3.52 35.59 1.06
CA VAL A 4 2.83 35.39 2.35
C VAL A 4 1.32 35.30 2.15
N ASN A 5 0.75 36.18 1.31
CA ASN A 5 -0.67 36.15 0.97
C ASN A 5 -1.07 34.85 0.25
N GLY A 6 -0.21 34.35 -0.63
CA GLY A 6 -0.45 33.08 -1.34
C GLY A 6 -0.51 31.89 -0.39
N LEU A 7 0.36 31.86 0.63
CA LEU A 7 0.35 30.81 1.65
C LEU A 7 -0.93 30.86 2.50
N ALA A 8 -1.35 32.06 2.92
CA ALA A 8 -2.58 32.23 3.71
C ALA A 8 -3.84 31.78 2.97
N ILE A 9 -3.94 32.08 1.66
CA ILE A 9 -5.03 31.62 0.81
C ILE A 9 -5.05 30.08 0.76
N LEU A 10 -3.90 29.44 0.55
CA LEU A 10 -3.81 27.98 0.50
C LEU A 10 -4.21 27.32 1.83
N GLU A 11 -3.83 27.90 2.97
CA GLU A 11 -4.23 27.40 4.28
C GLU A 11 -5.74 27.53 4.50
N SER A 12 -6.35 28.67 4.13
CA SER A 12 -7.79 28.86 4.26
C SER A 12 -8.61 27.86 3.42
N ILE A 13 -8.14 27.56 2.19
CA ILE A 13 -8.77 26.57 1.31
C ILE A 13 -8.66 25.18 1.92
N LYS A 14 -7.47 24.81 2.43
CA LYS A 14 -7.26 23.52 3.08
C LYS A 14 -8.15 23.35 4.30
N ALA A 15 -8.22 24.34 5.18
CA ALA A 15 -9.06 24.29 6.38
C ALA A 15 -10.56 24.19 6.06
N LYS A 16 -11.02 24.88 5.01
CA LYS A 16 -12.42 24.88 4.59
C LYS A 16 -12.87 23.54 3.99
N HIS A 17 -12.01 22.91 3.18
CA HIS A 17 -12.38 21.71 2.41
C HIS A 17 -11.86 20.40 3.01
N PHE A 18 -10.83 20.46 3.85
CA PHE A 18 -10.18 19.31 4.48
C PHE A 18 -9.98 19.57 5.98
N PRO A 19 -11.07 19.66 6.78
CA PRO A 19 -10.99 20.00 8.20
C PRO A 19 -10.18 19.00 9.03
N ASP A 20 -10.19 17.71 8.64
CA ASP A 20 -9.39 16.65 9.26
C ASP A 20 -8.04 16.43 8.57
N GLY A 21 -7.63 17.38 7.72
CA GLY A 21 -6.44 17.28 6.88
C GLY A 21 -6.69 16.60 5.54
N TYR A 22 -5.85 16.93 4.56
CA TYR A 22 -5.88 16.27 3.25
C TYR A 22 -5.20 14.90 3.37
N GLN A 23 -6.00 13.83 3.34
CA GLN A 23 -5.47 12.50 3.07
C GLN A 23 -5.52 12.24 1.57
N ALA A 24 -4.34 12.13 0.95
CA ALA A 24 -4.26 11.57 -0.39
C ALA A 24 -4.77 10.12 -0.30
N HIS A 25 -6.02 9.89 -0.70
CA HIS A 25 -6.51 8.54 -0.90
C HIS A 25 -5.67 7.95 -2.01
N THR A 26 -4.68 7.12 -1.66
CA THR A 26 -4.05 6.24 -2.63
C THR A 26 -5.17 5.38 -3.19
N GLN A 27 -5.68 5.73 -4.36
CA GLN A 27 -6.55 4.86 -5.14
C GLN A 27 -5.70 3.64 -5.52
N SER A 28 -5.50 2.71 -4.58
CA SER A 28 -5.19 1.34 -4.98
C SER A 28 -6.44 0.89 -5.72
N GLY A 29 -6.31 0.53 -7.00
CA GLY A 29 -7.44 0.07 -7.78
C GLY A 29 -8.23 -0.98 -7.02
N LYS A 30 -9.55 -1.08 -7.27
CA LYS A 30 -10.46 -2.08 -6.70
C LYS A 30 -10.04 -3.54 -6.99
N ASP A 31 -8.90 -3.73 -7.64
CA ASP A 31 -8.28 -5.00 -7.90
C ASP A 31 -7.84 -5.64 -6.57
N TYR A 32 -8.40 -6.82 -6.33
CA TYR A 32 -8.15 -7.63 -5.16
C TYR A 32 -6.66 -7.84 -4.87
N ARG A 33 -5.82 -7.91 -5.91
CA ARG A 33 -4.36 -8.12 -5.79
C ARG A 33 -3.66 -7.01 -5.00
N PHE A 34 -4.17 -5.78 -5.08
CA PHE A 34 -3.58 -4.64 -4.37
C PHE A 34 -4.21 -4.41 -2.99
N SER A 35 -5.29 -5.12 -2.66
CA SER A 35 -5.90 -5.06 -1.34
C SER A 35 -4.99 -5.64 -0.25
N ARG A 36 -5.18 -5.22 1.01
CA ARG A 36 -4.45 -5.78 2.15
C ARG A 36 -4.60 -7.30 2.26
N LYS A 37 -5.80 -7.83 1.96
CA LYS A 37 -6.09 -9.26 1.96
C LYS A 37 -5.35 -9.99 0.82
N GLY A 38 -5.46 -9.49 -0.40
CA GLY A 38 -4.80 -10.09 -1.57
C GLY A 38 -3.28 -10.13 -1.44
N GLN A 39 -2.66 -9.05 -0.92
CA GLN A 39 -1.22 -9.05 -0.65
C GLN A 39 -0.82 -10.08 0.43
N ALA A 40 -1.64 -10.26 1.47
CA ALA A 40 -1.39 -11.23 2.52
C ALA A 40 -1.45 -12.68 1.99
N GLU A 41 -2.43 -12.97 1.14
CA GLU A 41 -2.56 -14.26 0.46
C GLU A 41 -1.39 -14.54 -0.49
N PHE A 42 -1.01 -13.54 -1.29
CA PHE A 42 0.14 -13.67 -2.19
C PHE A 42 1.43 -14.01 -1.44
N LYS A 43 1.71 -13.32 -0.33
CA LYS A 43 2.86 -13.62 0.54
C LYS A 43 2.78 -15.02 1.15
N ARG A 44 1.59 -15.45 1.58
CA ARG A 44 1.38 -16.80 2.14
C ARG A 44 1.64 -17.88 1.08
N ALA A 45 1.14 -17.71 -0.13
CA ALA A 45 1.35 -18.63 -1.23
C ALA A 45 2.83 -18.75 -1.60
N ALA A 46 3.55 -17.62 -1.70
CA ALA A 46 4.98 -17.62 -1.96
C ALA A 46 5.78 -18.39 -0.89
N ARG A 47 5.45 -18.20 0.40
CA ARG A 47 6.07 -18.96 1.50
C ARG A 47 5.80 -20.46 1.40
N LEU A 48 4.56 -20.85 1.08
CA LEU A 48 4.19 -22.24 0.88
C LEU A 48 4.95 -22.89 -0.29
N GLN A 49 5.12 -22.14 -1.38
CA GLN A 49 5.88 -22.61 -2.54
C GLN A 49 7.34 -22.85 -2.17
N MET A 50 7.97 -21.93 -1.44
CA MET A 50 9.34 -22.09 -0.98
C MET A 50 9.49 -23.29 -0.04
N ALA A 51 8.55 -23.50 0.88
CA ALA A 51 8.55 -24.65 1.78
C ALA A 51 8.41 -25.98 1.03
N ARG A 52 7.58 -26.03 -0.03
CA ARG A 52 7.44 -27.21 -0.89
C ARG A 52 8.73 -27.51 -1.66
N LEU A 53 9.35 -26.47 -2.21
CA LEU A 53 10.60 -26.60 -2.96
C LEU A 53 11.74 -27.05 -2.04
N SER A 54 11.83 -26.51 -0.82
CA SER A 54 12.84 -26.94 0.15
C SER A 54 12.61 -28.37 0.64
N SER A 55 11.36 -28.77 0.90
CA SER A 55 11.06 -30.17 1.27
C SER A 55 11.34 -31.15 0.13
N ALA A 56 11.08 -30.75 -1.12
CA ALA A 56 11.36 -31.58 -2.29
C ALA A 56 12.87 -31.72 -2.56
N ALA A 57 13.67 -30.71 -2.21
CA ALA A 57 15.13 -30.78 -2.31
C ALA A 57 15.74 -31.75 -1.29
N LEU A 58 15.19 -31.82 -0.06
CA LEU A 58 15.63 -32.75 0.98
C LEU A 58 15.21 -34.20 0.73
N GLY A 59 14.11 -34.43 -0.01
CA GLY A 59 13.63 -35.78 -0.34
C GLY A 59 14.29 -36.44 -1.56
N LYS A 60 15.17 -35.74 -2.27
CA LYS A 60 15.90 -36.26 -3.46
C LYS A 60 17.34 -36.67 -3.16
N SER A 61 17.81 -36.55 -1.93
CA SER A 61 19.18 -36.90 -1.51
C SER A 61 19.26 -38.23 -0.75
N SER A 62 18.39 -39.20 -1.07
CA SER A 62 18.42 -40.56 -0.50
C SER A 62 18.36 -41.59 -1.60
#